data_AF-A0A364KKZ9-F1
#
_entry.id   AF-A0A364KKZ9-F1
#
_cell.length_a   1.000
_cell.length_b   1.000
_cell.length_c   1.000
_cell.angle_alpha   90.00
_cell.angle_beta   90.00
_cell.angle_gamma   90.00
#
_symmetry.space_group_name_H-M   'P 1'
#
loop_
_entity.id
_entity.type
_entity.pdbx_description
1 polymer ?
#
loop_
_entity_poly.entity_id
_entity_poly.type
_entity_poly.pdbx_seq_one_letter_code
_entity_poly.pdbx_strand_id
1 'polypeptide(L)'
;MAHGRTWTLDQMIYLVVMKLASSYGWKRVAEAFRARFDSPATHKDVESKFNKDLKKSKIHQIVVDWMEAQIIPEDDPDGVCILLDALMMIGEIPLEDRLA
;
A
#
# COMPACT_ATOMS: atom_id res chain seq x y z
N MET A 1 23.91 11.78 8.32
CA MET A 1 22.72 12.25 7.58
C MET A 1 21.52 11.62 8.24
N ALA A 2 20.64 12.42 8.84
CA ALA A 2 19.55 11.94 9.69
C ALA A 2 18.63 10.99 8.90
N HIS A 3 18.37 9.84 9.53
CA HIS A 3 17.55 8.74 9.04
C HIS A 3 16.20 9.24 8.49
N GLY A 4 15.83 8.73 7.31
CA GLY A 4 14.49 8.95 6.77
C GLY A 4 13.43 8.59 7.81
N ARG A 5 12.38 9.42 7.94
CA ARG A 5 11.23 9.14 8.81
C ARG A 5 10.81 7.68 8.60
N THR A 6 10.77 6.91 9.69
CA THR A 6 10.15 5.58 9.68
C THR A 6 8.68 5.74 9.34
N TRP A 7 8.22 5.08 8.27
CA TRP A 7 6.80 5.08 7.90
C TRP A 7 6.06 4.09 8.79
N THR A 8 4.83 4.42 9.16
CA THR A 8 3.98 3.54 9.96
C THR A 8 3.51 2.35 9.13
N LEU A 9 3.01 1.31 9.79
CA LEU A 9 2.45 0.14 9.11
C LEU A 9 1.30 0.55 8.17
N ASP A 10 0.33 1.33 8.65
CA ASP A 10 -0.79 1.85 7.86
C ASP A 10 -0.34 2.61 6.60
N GLN A 11 0.70 3.44 6.73
CA GLN A 11 1.28 4.16 5.60
C GLN A 11 1.85 3.19 4.56
N MET A 12 2.52 2.13 5.02
CA MET A 12 3.11 1.12 4.16
C MET A 12 2.02 0.26 3.48
N ILE A 13 0.98 -0.16 4.21
CA ILE A 13 -0.18 -0.87 3.66
C ILE A 13 -0.88 -0.01 2.61
N TYR A 14 -1.20 1.24 2.94
CA TYR A 14 -1.85 2.17 2.03
C TYR A 14 -1.05 2.37 0.74
N LEU A 15 0.27 2.56 0.84
CA LEU A 15 1.12 2.71 -0.34
C LEU A 15 1.10 1.47 -1.23
N VAL A 16 1.15 0.27 -0.64
CA VAL A 16 1.05 -0.99 -1.38
C VAL A 16 -0.31 -1.10 -2.08
N VAL A 17 -1.40 -0.88 -1.34
CA VAL A 17 -2.77 -0.94 -1.87
C VAL A 17 -2.96 0.03 -3.02
N MET A 18 -2.64 1.31 -2.82
CA MET A 18 -2.80 2.31 -3.88
C MET A 18 -1.97 1.97 -5.11
N LYS A 19 -0.82 1.32 -4.95
CA LYS A 19 0.02 0.96 -6.09
C LYS A 19 -0.46 -0.27 -6.85
N LEU A 20 -1.03 -1.25 -6.16
CA LEU A 20 -1.43 -2.54 -6.73
C LEU A 20 -2.90 -2.57 -7.15
N ALA A 21 -3.79 -1.94 -6.40
CA ALA A 21 -5.24 -2.03 -6.58
C ALA A 21 -5.87 -0.82 -7.28
N SER A 22 -5.08 0.20 -7.65
CA SER A 22 -5.58 1.36 -8.40
C SER A 22 -4.82 1.58 -9.72
N SER A 23 -5.48 2.24 -10.68
CA SER A 23 -4.89 2.67 -11.93
C SER A 23 -3.93 3.87 -11.79
N TYR A 24 -3.67 4.33 -10.56
CA TYR A 24 -2.95 5.57 -10.30
C TYR A 24 -1.47 5.47 -10.65
N GLY A 25 -0.99 6.48 -11.38
CA GLY A 25 0.44 6.77 -11.48
C GLY A 25 1.00 7.35 -10.17
N TRP A 26 2.32 7.33 -10.01
CA TRP A 26 3.02 7.75 -8.79
C TRP A 26 2.68 9.16 -8.29
N LYS A 27 2.37 10.10 -9.21
CA LYS A 27 1.95 11.46 -8.83
C LYS A 27 0.63 11.46 -8.06
N ARG A 28 -0.40 10.76 -8.57
CA ARG A 28 -1.72 10.66 -7.94
C ARG A 28 -1.65 9.84 -6.66
N VAL A 29 -0.83 8.78 -6.62
CA VAL A 29 -0.55 8.02 -5.39
C VAL A 29 0.04 8.96 -4.31
N ALA A 30 1.01 9.80 -4.65
CA ALA A 30 1.59 10.73 -3.70
C ALA A 30 0.62 11.84 -3.25
N GLU A 31 -0.25 12.32 -4.13
CA GLU A 31 -1.32 13.26 -3.75
C GLU A 31 -2.27 12.64 -2.73
N ALA A 32 -2.76 11.43 -3.01
CA ALA A 32 -3.66 10.71 -2.11
C ALA A 32 -2.97 10.35 -0.77
N PHE A 33 -1.71 9.92 -0.82
CA PHE A 33 -0.91 9.63 0.37
C PHE A 33 -0.73 10.85 1.27
N ARG A 34 -0.42 12.01 0.67
CA ARG A 34 -0.27 13.26 1.43
C ARG A 34 -1.59 13.73 2.02
N ALA A 35 -2.68 13.61 1.26
CA ALA A 35 -4.02 13.97 1.74
C ALA A 35 -4.47 13.09 2.93
N ARG A 36 -4.16 11.79 2.91
CA ARG A 36 -4.55 10.86 3.99
C ARG A 36 -3.73 11.03 5.26
N PHE A 37 -2.43 11.29 5.14
CA PHE A 37 -1.50 11.21 6.28
C PHE A 37 -0.82 12.54 6.65
N ASP A 38 -1.25 13.66 6.07
CA ASP A 38 -0.58 14.97 6.22
C ASP A 38 0.95 14.89 6.03
N SER A 39 1.36 14.09 5.04
CA SER A 39 2.76 13.78 4.80
C SER A 39 3.42 14.79 3.86
N PRO A 40 4.73 15.09 4.01
CA PRO A 40 5.49 15.84 3.01
C PRO A 40 6.02 14.96 1.86
N ALA A 41 5.73 13.67 1.84
CA ALA A 41 6.31 12.72 0.88
C ALA A 41 6.00 13.06 -0.58
N THR A 42 7.04 13.15 -1.40
CA THR A 42 6.92 13.39 -2.84
C THR A 42 6.62 12.10 -3.61
N HIS A 43 6.29 12.23 -4.91
CA HIS A 43 6.13 11.07 -5.80
C HIS A 43 7.39 10.19 -5.88
N LYS A 44 8.59 10.78 -5.78
CA LYS A 44 9.86 10.04 -5.76
C LYS A 44 10.06 9.30 -4.43
N ASP A 45 9.59 9.87 -3.32
CA ASP A 45 9.69 9.24 -2.01
C ASP A 45 8.80 8.01 -1.91
N VAL A 46 7.52 8.13 -2.32
CA VAL A 46 6.59 6.98 -2.35
C VAL A 46 7.08 5.90 -3.33
N GLU A 47 7.58 6.29 -4.51
CA GLU A 47 8.11 5.35 -5.51
C GLU A 47 9.36 4.63 -4.98
N SER A 48 10.31 5.38 -4.39
CA SER A 48 11.52 4.78 -3.80
C SER A 48 11.16 3.87 -2.63
N LYS A 49 10.23 4.29 -1.75
CA LYS A 49 9.79 3.48 -0.60
C LYS A 49 9.18 2.18 -1.08
N PHE A 50 8.30 2.24 -2.08
CA PHE A 50 7.69 1.04 -2.66
C PHE A 50 8.76 0.13 -3.26
N ASN A 51 9.60 0.63 -4.17
CA ASN A 51 10.54 -0.20 -4.92
C ASN A 51 11.66 -0.79 -4.06
N LYS A 52 12.13 -0.08 -3.04
CA LYS A 52 13.25 -0.52 -2.19
C LYS A 52 12.80 -1.36 -1.01
N ASP A 53 11.71 -0.96 -0.36
CA ASP A 53 11.33 -1.54 0.93
C ASP A 53 10.08 -2.43 0.82
N LEU A 54 9.07 -2.01 0.05
CA LEU A 54 7.76 -2.67 0.09
C LEU A 54 7.58 -3.76 -0.95
N LYS A 55 8.16 -3.66 -2.15
CA LYS A 55 7.95 -4.59 -3.27
C LYS A 55 8.31 -6.05 -2.95
N LYS A 56 9.18 -6.27 -1.97
CA LYS A 56 9.59 -7.60 -1.47
C LYS A 56 9.17 -7.84 -0.02
N SER A 57 8.34 -6.97 0.53
CA SER A 57 7.86 -7.08 1.91
C SER A 57 6.70 -8.06 2.01
N LYS A 58 6.46 -8.53 3.23
CA LYS A 58 5.29 -9.32 3.61
C LYS A 58 3.97 -8.62 3.22
N ILE A 59 3.89 -7.30 3.38
CA ILE A 59 2.69 -6.50 3.04
C ILE A 59 2.38 -6.65 1.55
N HIS A 60 3.37 -6.49 0.69
CA HIS A 60 3.18 -6.64 -0.75
C HIS A 60 2.78 -8.07 -1.12
N GLN A 61 3.43 -9.07 -0.54
CA GLN A 61 3.11 -10.48 -0.81
C GLN A 61 1.64 -10.78 -0.47
N ILE A 62 1.18 -10.40 0.72
CA ILE A 62 -0.21 -10.62 1.15
C ILE A 62 -1.21 -9.96 0.21
N VAL A 63 -0.97 -8.70 -0.17
CA VAL A 63 -1.89 -7.97 -1.05
C VAL A 63 -1.92 -8.59 -2.44
N VAL A 64 -0.77 -8.98 -2.99
CA VAL A 64 -0.70 -9.67 -4.29
C VAL A 64 -1.40 -11.03 -4.23
N ASP A 65 -1.12 -11.85 -3.21
CA ASP A 65 -1.70 -13.19 -3.08
C ASP A 65 -3.23 -13.15 -2.99
N TRP A 66 -3.78 -12.14 -2.30
CA TRP A 66 -5.21 -11.91 -2.28
C TRP A 66 -5.74 -11.42 -3.63
N MET A 67 -5.08 -10.46 -4.28
CA MET A 67 -5.54 -9.91 -5.57
C MET A 67 -5.50 -10.96 -6.70
N GLU A 68 -4.47 -11.79 -6.75
CA GLU A 68 -4.26 -12.75 -7.83
C GLU A 68 -4.97 -14.09 -7.58
N ALA A 69 -5.09 -14.52 -6.33
CA ALA A 69 -5.54 -15.87 -5.99
C ALA A 69 -6.52 -15.94 -4.81
N GLN A 70 -6.94 -14.80 -4.24
CA GLN A 70 -7.84 -14.72 -3.08
C GLN A 70 -7.36 -15.54 -1.87
N ILE A 71 -6.04 -15.65 -1.70
CA ILE A 71 -5.43 -16.40 -0.60
C ILE A 71 -5.56 -15.60 0.70
N ILE A 72 -5.98 -16.29 1.77
CA ILE A 72 -6.03 -15.75 3.13
C ILE A 72 -4.86 -16.36 3.93
N PRO A 73 -4.06 -15.56 4.65
CA PRO A 73 -2.93 -16.05 5.43
C PRO A 73 -3.38 -16.64 6.78
N GLU A 74 -4.12 -17.76 6.76
CA GLU A 74 -4.81 -18.33 7.94
C GLU A 74 -3.89 -18.64 9.14
N ASP A 75 -2.66 -19.09 8.89
CA ASP A 75 -1.67 -19.43 9.92
C ASP A 75 -0.82 -18.23 10.39
N ASP A 76 -1.16 -17.02 9.96
CA ASP A 76 -0.39 -15.81 10.19
C ASP A 76 -1.30 -14.65 10.65
N PRO A 77 -1.55 -14.51 11.96
CA PRO A 77 -2.45 -13.50 12.52
C PRO A 77 -2.09 -12.06 12.10
N ASP A 78 -0.80 -11.73 12.06
CA ASP A 78 -0.34 -10.43 11.59
C ASP A 78 -0.66 -10.23 10.10
N GLY A 79 -0.53 -11.29 9.32
CA GLY A 79 -0.89 -11.29 7.91
C GLY A 79 -2.38 -11.07 7.69
N VAL A 80 -3.22 -11.68 8.52
CA VAL A 80 -4.68 -11.46 8.49
C VAL A 80 -5.01 -10.01 8.79
N CYS A 81 -4.39 -9.40 9.81
CA CYS A 81 -4.58 -7.98 10.12
C CYS A 81 -4.20 -7.08 8.94
N ILE A 82 -3.03 -7.33 8.32
CA ILE A 82 -2.58 -6.58 7.13
C ILE A 82 -3.59 -6.74 5.98
N LEU A 83 -4.10 -7.95 5.75
CA LEU A 83 -5.07 -8.20 4.70
C LEU A 83 -6.37 -7.44 4.96
N LEU A 84 -6.90 -7.47 6.19
CA LEU A 84 -8.13 -6.76 6.54
C LEU A 84 -7.98 -5.24 6.34
N ASP A 85 -6.87 -4.66 6.77
CA ASP A 85 -6.57 -3.24 6.54
C ASP A 85 -6.47 -2.93 5.05
N ALA A 86 -5.82 -3.81 4.28
CA ALA A 86 -5.73 -3.66 2.83
C ALA A 86 -7.10 -3.70 2.16
N LEU A 87 -7.97 -4.65 2.54
CA LEU A 87 -9.33 -4.78 1.99
C LEU A 87 -10.18 -3.54 2.27
N MET A 88 -10.10 -2.99 3.48
CA MET A 88 -10.78 -1.74 3.82
C MET A 88 -10.30 -0.61 2.91
N MET A 89 -8.98 -0.45 2.74
CA MET A 89 -8.40 0.59 1.88
C MET A 89 -8.73 0.39 0.39
N ILE A 90 -8.81 -0.85 -0.10
CA ILE A 90 -9.26 -1.15 -1.47
C ILE A 90 -10.72 -0.72 -1.65
N GLY A 91 -11.55 -0.96 -0.63
CA GLY A 91 -12.95 -0.52 -0.60
C GLY A 91 -13.14 1.00 -0.69
N GLU A 92 -12.14 1.79 -0.30
CA GLU A 92 -12.15 3.27 -0.38
C GLU A 92 -11.81 3.81 -1.78
N ILE A 93 -11.15 3.03 -2.64
CA ILE A 93 -10.77 3.47 -4.00
C ILE A 93 -12.05 3.60 -4.85
N PRO A 94 -12.27 4.67 -5.63
CA PRO A 94 -13.41 4.74 -6.56
C PRO A 94 -13.44 3.56 -7.52
N LEU A 95 -14.62 3.00 -7.83
CA LEU A 95 -14.73 1.76 -8.63
C LEU A 95 -14.11 1.91 -10.02
N GLU A 96 -14.27 3.07 -10.65
CA GLU A 96 -13.70 3.43 -11.94
C GLU A 96 -12.16 3.49 -11.95
N ASP A 97 -11.57 3.62 -10.77
CA ASP A 97 -10.13 3.74 -10.58
C ASP A 97 -9.49 2.43 -10.08
N ARG A 98 -10.29 1.43 -9.67
CA ARG A 98 -9.80 0.13 -9.20
C ARG A 98 -9.28 -0.73 -10.35
N LEU A 99 -8.22 -1.47 -10.08
CA LEU A 99 -7.78 -2.56 -10.96
C LEU A 99 -8.61 -3.82 -10.64
N ALA A 100 -9.09 -4.47 -11.70
CA ALA A 100 -9.97 -5.64 -11.65
C ALA A 100 -9.18 -6.94 -11.44
#